data_AF-A0AAE9ZSF9-F1
#
_entry.id   AF-A0AAE9ZSF9-F1
#
_cell.length_a   1.000
_cell.length_b   1.000
_cell.length_c   1.000
_cell.angle_alpha   90.00
_cell.angle_beta   90.00
_cell.angle_gamma   90.00
#
_symmetry.space_group_name_H-M   'P 1'
#
loop_
_entity.id
_entity.type
_entity.pdbx_description
1 polymer ?
#
loop_
_entity_poly.entity_id
_entity_poly.type
_entity_poly.pdbx_seq_one_letter_code
_entity_poly.pdbx_strand_id
1 'polypeptide(L)' 'MFIIFIIISLVLPPAAVAIRRGFGTEFLLNLLLTLLFWLPGAIHALYVVFKSDGTKSIA' A
#
# COMPACT_ATOMS: atom_id res chain seq x y z
N MET A 1 -7.59 -17.36 15.68
CA MET A 1 -6.47 -17.69 14.74
C MET A 1 -6.70 -17.16 13.32
N PHE A 2 -7.85 -17.41 12.69
CA PHE A 2 -8.08 -17.10 11.26
C PHE A 2 -8.23 -15.60 10.95
N ILE A 3 -8.87 -14.85 11.85
CA ILE A 3 -9.18 -13.41 11.68
C ILE A 3 -7.92 -12.53 11.64
N ILE A 4 -6.90 -12.87 12.44
CA ILE A 4 -5.63 -12.12 12.49
C ILE A 4 -4.92 -12.18 11.14
N PHE A 5 -4.93 -13.33 10.48
CA PHE A 5 -4.36 -13.50 9.14
C PHE A 5 -5.14 -12.73 8.07
N ILE A 6 -6.46 -12.58 8.20
CA ILE A 6 -7.27 -11.80 7.27
C ILE A 6 -6.92 -10.32 7.38
N ILE A 7 -6.77 -9.79 8.59
CA ILE A 7 -6.40 -8.39 8.83
C ILE A 7 -4.98 -8.11 8.31
N ILE A 8 -4.04 -9.03 8.57
CA ILE A 8 -2.66 -8.90 8.06
C ILE A 8 -2.61 -9.04 6.53
N SER A 9 -3.40 -9.94 5.93
CA SER A 9 -3.56 -10.02 4.46
C SER A 9 -4.14 -8.74 3.85
N LEU A 10 -4.95 -7.99 4.60
CA LEU A 10 -5.56 -6.75 4.10
C LEU A 10 -4.60 -5.56 4.19
N VAL A 11 -3.78 -5.49 5.24
CA VAL A 11 -2.80 -4.42 5.46
C VAL A 11 -1.48 -4.68 4.74
N LEU A 12 -1.03 -5.94 4.68
CA LEU A 12 0.20 -6.41 4.04
C LEU A 12 -0.06 -7.71 3.25
N PRO A 13 -0.84 -7.63 2.15
CA PRO A 13 -1.13 -8.76 1.27
C PRO A 13 0.11 -9.57 0.83
N PRO A 14 1.25 -8.97 0.44
CA PRO A 14 2.42 -9.75 0.04
C PRO A 14 3.01 -10.59 1.18
N ALA A 15 2.96 -10.11 2.43
CA ALA A 15 3.49 -10.86 3.58
C ALA A 15 2.65 -12.11 3.87
N ALA A 16 1.32 -12.01 3.80
CA ALA A 16 0.44 -13.15 4.03
C ALA A 16 0.51 -14.20 2.90
N VAL A 17 0.66 -13.76 1.65
CA VAL A 17 0.84 -14.66 0.50
C VAL A 17 2.21 -15.32 0.52
N ALA A 18 3.28 -14.61 0.92
CA ALA A 18 4.61 -15.18 1.10
C ALA A 18 4.61 -16.33 2.12
N ILE A 19 3.89 -16.16 3.25
CA ILE A 19 3.82 -17.18 4.31
C ILE A 19 2.93 -18.37 3.92
N ARG A 20 1.85 -18.16 3.15
CA ARG A 20 0.87 -19.24 2.84
C ARG A 20 1.05 -19.93 1.49
N ARG A 21 1.51 -19.23 0.45
CA ARG A 21 1.66 -19.78 -0.91
C ARG A 21 3.11 -19.78 -1.43
N GLY A 22 4.06 -19.19 -0.71
CA GLY A 22 5.46 -19.08 -1.13
C GLY A 22 5.71 -18.01 -2.21
N PHE A 23 6.91 -18.00 -2.78
CA PHE A 23 7.34 -17.08 -3.85
C PHE A 23 6.83 -17.51 -5.24
N GLY A 24 5.51 -17.52 -5.42
CA GLY A 24 4.87 -17.83 -6.69
C GLY A 24 4.32 -16.60 -7.43
N THR A 25 3.67 -16.84 -8.58
CA THR A 25 2.97 -15.81 -9.36
C THR A 25 1.92 -15.06 -8.54
N GLU A 26 1.27 -15.74 -7.60
CA GLU A 26 0.29 -15.15 -6.66
C GLU A 26 0.91 -14.09 -5.73
N PHE A 27 2.17 -14.30 -5.31
CA PHE A 27 2.93 -13.35 -4.50
C PHE A 27 3.33 -12.13 -5.32
N LEU A 28 3.84 -12.33 -6.55
CA LEU A 28 4.17 -11.23 -7.46
C LEU A 28 2.93 -10.40 -7.80
N LEU A 29 1.78 -11.03 -8.05
CA LEU A 29 0.56 -10.32 -8.41
C LEU A 29 0.04 -9.49 -7.24
N ASN A 30 0.02 -10.03 -6.02
CA ASN A 30 -0.35 -9.27 -4.82
C ASN A 30 0.64 -8.14 -4.52
N LEU A 31 1.95 -8.39 -4.67
CA LEU A 31 2.98 -7.37 -4.51
C LEU A 31 2.82 -6.22 -5.52
N LEU A 32 2.57 -6.56 -6.79
CA LEU A 32 2.38 -5.59 -7.87
C LEU A 32 1.09 -4.77 -7.65
N LEU A 33 -0.02 -5.40 -7.25
CA LEU A 33 -1.25 -4.69 -6.89
C LEU A 33 -1.00 -3.72 -5.73
N THR A 34 -0.30 -4.17 -4.69
CA THR A 34 0.03 -3.32 -3.53
C THR A 34 0.85 -2.10 -3.96
N LEU A 35 1.85 -2.32 -4.82
CA LEU A 35 2.70 -1.24 -5.34
C LEU A 35 1.95 -0.29 -6.28
N LEU A 36 1.06 -0.83 -7.12
CA LEU A 36 0.27 -0.09 -8.10
C LEU A 36 -0.78 0.80 -7.44
N PHE A 37 -1.35 0.42 -6.30
CA PHE A 37 -2.24 1.27 -5.51
C PHE A 37 -1.47 2.23 -4.59
N TRP A 38 -0.25 1.86 -4.16
CA TRP A 38 0.62 2.72 -3.36
C TRP A 38 1.13 3.94 -4.13
N LEU A 39 1.60 3.74 -5.37
CA LEU A 39 2.10 4.80 -6.25
C LEU A 39 1.12 5.98 -6.43
N PRO A 40 -0.15 5.79 -6.84
CA PRO A 40 -1.10 6.88 -6.98
C PRO A 40 -1.45 7.52 -5.64
N GLY A 41 -1.49 6.75 -4.54
CA GLY A 41 -1.67 7.28 -3.19
C GLY A 41 -0.51 8.20 -2.76
N ALA A 42 0.73 7.80 -3.04
CA ALA A 42 1.92 8.59 -2.76
C ALA A 42 1.97 9.87 -3.62
N ILE A 43 1.66 9.78 -4.92
CA ILE A 43 1.57 10.94 -5.81
C ILE A 43 0.47 11.89 -5.35
N HIS A 44 -0.70 11.37 -4.97
CA HIS A 44 -1.81 12.19 -4.46
C HIS A 44 -1.45 12.89 -3.14
N ALA A 45 -0.80 12.20 -2.21
CA ALA A 45 -0.33 12.78 -0.96
C ALA A 45 0.69 13.90 -1.21
N LEU A 46 1.65 13.68 -2.12
CA LEU A 46 2.59 14.71 -2.55
C LEU A 46 1.86 15.91 -3.16
N TYR A 47 0.92 15.70 -4.07
CA TYR A 47 0.11 16.77 -4.65
C TYR A 47 -0.64 17.60 -3.58
N VAL A 48 -1.24 16.94 -2.59
CA VAL A 48 -1.95 17.61 -1.49
C VAL A 48 -0.99 18.43 -0.61
N VAL A 49 0.19 17.90 -0.28
CA VAL A 49 1.21 18.60 0.50
C VAL A 49 1.72 19.82 -0.26
N PHE A 50 2.16 19.64 -1.51
CA PHE A 50 2.64 20.74 -2.35
C PHE A 50 1.57 21.82 -2.60
N LYS A 51 0.30 21.42 -2.74
CA LYS A 51 -0.81 22.38 -2.82
C LYS A 51 -1.04 23.12 -1.50
N SER A 52 -0.80 22.49 -0.36
CA SER A 52 -1.03 23.06 0.97
C SER A 52 0.10 23.99 1.44
N ASP A 53 1.34 23.77 1.00
CA ASP A 53 2.50 24.63 1.32
C ASP A 53 2.40 26.02 0.67
N GLY A 54 1.69 26.18 -0.45
CA GLY A 54 1.47 27.47 -1.10
C GLY A 54 0.57 28.46 -0.32
N THR A 55 -0.04 28.06 0.79
CA THR A 55 -0.99 28.89 1.55
C THR A 55 -0.55 29.18 3.00
N LYS A 56 0.47 28.48 3.53
CA LYS A 56 0.88 28.63 4.94
C LYS A 56 2.02 29.62 5.21
N SER A 57 2.59 30.24 4.17
CA SER A 57 3.67 31.22 4.35
C SER A 57 3.20 32.68 4.45
N ILE A 58 1.89 32.98 4.35
CA ILE A 58 1.38 34.36 4.32
C ILE A 58 0.12 34.61 5.19
N ALA A 59 -0.21 33.73 6.15
CA ALA A 59 -1.30 33.96 7.10
C ALA A 59 -0.75 34.27 8.49
#